data_AF-A0A9X7YET4-F1
#
_entry.id   AF-A0A9X7YET4-F1
#
_cell.length_a   1.000
_cell.length_b   1.000
_cell.length_c   1.000
_cell.angle_alpha   90.00
_cell.angle_beta   90.00
_cell.angle_gamma   90.00
#
_symmetry.space_group_name_H-M   'P 1'
#
loop_
_entity.id
_entity.type
_entity.pdbx_description
1 polymer ?
#
loop_
_entity_poly.entity_id
_entity_poly.type
_entity_poly.pdbx_seq_one_letter_code
_entity_poly.pdbx_strand_id
1 'polypeptide(L)'
;MPQWATLIEDRLVGIEHFMSKLASSADLQGGDTADAVRWWRRRALSAEEELTKVKDVRQDAPNADWIRREAEAERTIQETAAQLVEVRAALADAEERARFLEQLLAVTNHDHLITLTKAEKGRAVARVAEERAQTQAVLLTERLRRGNHDAKRFAYQTEWLRAVHAIMHSALRARSPAIQRMSRESREHRLRAQLKEAGLFDAEAYLQLYPDVQAAGVDPLDHYVSHGMMEGRSPCV
;
A
#
# COMPACT_ATOMS: atom_id res chain seq x y z
N MET A 1 -46.29 -62.87 -36.44
CA MET A 1 -45.97 -61.45 -36.26
C MET A 1 -44.95 -61.08 -37.31
N PRO A 2 -45.19 -60.10 -38.18
CA PRO A 2 -44.16 -59.67 -39.12
C PRO A 2 -42.98 -59.03 -38.35
N GLN A 3 -41.75 -59.28 -38.80
CA GLN A 3 -40.50 -58.94 -38.08
C GLN A 3 -40.36 -57.45 -37.72
N TRP A 4 -41.05 -56.55 -38.42
CA TRP A 4 -41.04 -55.12 -38.14
C TRP A 4 -41.85 -54.74 -36.88
N ALA A 5 -42.91 -55.49 -36.54
CA ALA A 5 -43.73 -55.21 -35.36
C ALA A 5 -42.93 -55.44 -34.07
N THR A 6 -42.11 -56.49 -34.06
CA THR A 6 -41.19 -56.82 -32.97
C THR A 6 -40.07 -55.78 -32.82
N LEU A 7 -39.66 -55.17 -33.94
CA LEU A 7 -38.58 -54.17 -33.97
C LEU A 7 -39.03 -52.81 -33.43
N ILE A 8 -40.31 -52.47 -33.62
CA ILE A 8 -40.95 -51.29 -33.00
C ILE A 8 -41.24 -51.54 -31.53
N GLU A 9 -41.74 -52.73 -31.16
CA GLU A 9 -41.94 -53.13 -29.76
C GLU A 9 -40.63 -53.05 -28.97
N ASP A 10 -39.52 -53.60 -29.48
CA ASP A 10 -38.20 -53.53 -28.83
C ASP A 10 -37.72 -52.08 -28.65
N ARG A 11 -37.98 -51.20 -29.62
CA ARG A 11 -37.57 -49.80 -29.57
C ARG A 11 -38.45 -48.95 -28.64
N LEU A 12 -39.76 -49.18 -28.61
CA LEU A 12 -40.68 -48.52 -27.68
C LEU A 12 -40.45 -48.95 -26.23
N VAL A 13 -40.23 -50.25 -25.99
CA VAL A 13 -39.82 -50.75 -24.66
C VAL A 13 -38.48 -50.14 -24.23
N GLY A 14 -37.56 -49.95 -25.17
CA GLY A 14 -36.30 -49.24 -24.92
C GLY A 14 -36.50 -47.78 -24.48
N ILE A 15 -37.47 -47.08 -25.07
CA ILE A 15 -37.84 -45.71 -24.70
C ILE A 15 -38.56 -45.67 -23.35
N GLU A 16 -39.52 -46.56 -23.10
CA GLU A 16 -40.24 -46.62 -21.81
C GLU A 16 -39.30 -46.99 -20.65
N HIS A 17 -38.40 -47.96 -20.85
CA HIS A 17 -37.40 -48.33 -19.86
C HIS A 17 -36.41 -47.17 -19.60
N PHE A 18 -36.09 -46.39 -20.62
CA PHE A 18 -35.30 -45.17 -20.51
C PHE A 18 -36.03 -44.11 -19.68
N MET A 19 -37.31 -43.84 -19.95
CA MET A 19 -38.13 -42.88 -19.22
C MET A 19 -38.37 -43.28 -17.77
N SER A 20 -38.55 -44.57 -17.48
CA SER A 20 -38.66 -45.10 -16.11
C SER A 20 -37.38 -44.90 -15.31
N LYS A 21 -36.20 -45.09 -15.94
CA LYS A 21 -34.90 -44.79 -15.31
C LYS A 21 -34.68 -43.30 -15.11
N LEU A 22 -35.15 -42.48 -16.02
CA LEU A 22 -35.18 -41.02 -15.96
C LEU A 22 -35.97 -40.50 -14.75
N ALA A 23 -37.17 -41.04 -14.54
CA ALA A 23 -38.02 -40.74 -13.38
C ALA A 23 -37.42 -41.24 -12.05
N SER A 24 -36.59 -42.28 -12.10
CA SER A 24 -35.95 -42.88 -10.93
C SER A 24 -34.58 -42.27 -10.57
N SER A 25 -33.95 -41.50 -11.48
CA SER A 25 -32.60 -40.96 -11.26
C SER A 25 -32.57 -39.60 -10.55
N ALA A 26 -33.63 -39.28 -9.79
CA ALA A 26 -33.67 -38.11 -8.91
C ALA A 26 -32.59 -38.14 -7.80
N ASP A 27 -31.88 -39.27 -7.66
CA ASP A 27 -30.86 -39.53 -6.63
C ASP A 27 -29.40 -39.33 -7.07
N LEU A 28 -29.11 -38.54 -8.12
CA LEU A 28 -27.73 -38.12 -8.41
C LEU A 28 -27.25 -37.07 -7.39
N GLN A 29 -27.15 -37.48 -6.13
CA GLN A 29 -26.39 -36.78 -5.10
C GLN A 29 -24.90 -37.06 -5.31
N GLY A 30 -24.18 -36.04 -5.78
CA GLY A 30 -22.76 -35.90 -5.54
C GLY A 30 -21.86 -36.08 -6.77
N GLY A 31 -21.27 -34.97 -7.21
CA GLY A 31 -20.13 -34.94 -8.13
C GLY A 31 -20.41 -34.11 -9.38
N ASP A 32 -20.07 -32.82 -9.30
CA ASP A 32 -20.11 -31.83 -10.37
C ASP A 32 -21.47 -31.70 -11.11
N THR A 33 -22.28 -30.76 -10.63
CA THR A 33 -23.55 -30.35 -11.24
C THR A 33 -23.40 -30.09 -12.74
N ALA A 34 -22.25 -29.61 -13.21
CA ALA A 34 -22.02 -29.38 -14.63
C ALA A 34 -21.88 -30.67 -15.46
N ASP A 35 -21.34 -31.75 -14.88
CA ASP A 35 -21.25 -33.05 -15.54
C ASP A 35 -22.60 -33.77 -15.61
N ALA A 36 -23.40 -33.67 -14.56
CA ALA A 36 -24.78 -34.14 -14.56
C ALA A 36 -25.58 -33.44 -15.68
N VAL A 37 -25.48 -32.10 -15.77
CA VAL A 37 -26.13 -31.28 -16.81
C VAL A 37 -25.68 -31.67 -18.23
N ARG A 38 -24.37 -31.85 -18.46
CA ARG A 38 -23.83 -32.29 -19.76
C ARG A 38 -24.30 -33.69 -20.14
N TRP A 39 -24.39 -34.59 -19.17
CA TRP A 39 -24.88 -35.95 -19.37
C TRP A 39 -26.36 -35.95 -19.80
N TRP A 40 -27.21 -35.17 -19.11
CA TRP A 40 -28.62 -35.01 -19.44
C TRP A 40 -28.84 -34.46 -20.87
N ARG A 41 -28.08 -33.43 -21.25
CA ARG A 41 -28.20 -32.78 -22.57
C ARG A 41 -27.89 -33.73 -23.73
N ARG A 42 -26.83 -34.54 -23.63
CA ARG A 42 -26.47 -35.53 -24.67
C ARG A 42 -27.54 -36.60 -24.83
N ARG A 43 -28.17 -37.01 -23.72
CA ARG A 43 -29.12 -38.11 -23.72
C ARG A 43 -30.49 -37.70 -24.29
N ALA A 44 -30.92 -36.46 -24.05
CA ALA A 44 -32.13 -35.88 -24.65
C ALA A 44 -32.05 -35.79 -26.18
N LEU A 45 -30.91 -35.34 -26.73
CA LEU A 45 -30.70 -35.24 -28.18
C LEU A 45 -30.74 -36.61 -28.88
N SER A 46 -30.19 -37.64 -28.23
CA SER A 46 -30.21 -39.01 -28.75
C SER A 46 -31.63 -39.58 -28.83
N ALA A 47 -32.54 -39.19 -27.94
CA ALA A 47 -33.93 -39.65 -27.97
C ALA A 47 -34.72 -39.02 -29.13
N GLU A 48 -34.54 -37.72 -29.40
CA GLU A 48 -35.16 -37.03 -30.55
C GLU A 48 -34.75 -37.65 -31.90
N GLU A 49 -33.48 -38.03 -32.04
CA GLU A 49 -32.97 -38.62 -33.28
C GLU A 49 -33.58 -40.00 -33.58
N GLU A 50 -33.72 -40.85 -32.54
CA GLU A 50 -34.36 -42.16 -32.68
C GLU A 50 -35.85 -42.04 -32.99
N LEU A 51 -36.52 -41.04 -32.43
CA LEU A 51 -37.93 -40.75 -32.64
C LEU A 51 -38.22 -40.24 -34.07
N THR A 52 -37.26 -39.55 -34.66
CA THR A 52 -37.30 -39.12 -36.08
C THR A 52 -37.17 -40.33 -37.03
N LYS A 53 -36.30 -41.29 -36.69
CA LYS A 53 -36.08 -42.51 -37.50
C LYS A 53 -37.31 -43.43 -37.53
N VAL A 54 -38.09 -43.49 -36.46
CA VAL A 54 -39.32 -44.30 -36.39
C VAL A 54 -40.40 -43.78 -37.35
N LYS A 55 -40.43 -42.46 -37.63
CA LYS A 55 -41.42 -41.86 -38.54
C LYS A 55 -41.19 -42.17 -40.03
N ASP A 56 -39.99 -42.61 -40.42
CA ASP A 56 -39.62 -42.81 -41.82
C ASP A 56 -39.87 -44.24 -42.36
N VAL A 57 -40.22 -45.21 -41.51
CA VAL A 57 -40.41 -46.62 -41.92
C VAL A 57 -41.85 -46.85 -42.39
N ARG A 58 -42.14 -46.64 -43.68
CA ARG A 58 -43.52 -46.59 -44.21
C ARG A 58 -43.74 -47.49 -45.44
N GLN A 59 -44.23 -48.73 -45.25
CA GLN A 59 -44.82 -49.56 -46.33
C GLN A 59 -45.89 -50.50 -45.73
N ASP A 60 -47.13 -50.40 -46.25
CA ASP A 60 -48.33 -51.26 -46.05
C ASP A 60 -49.49 -50.73 -45.18
N ALA A 61 -50.71 -51.03 -45.64
CA ALA A 61 -51.97 -50.41 -45.23
C ALA A 61 -52.48 -50.86 -43.85
N PRO A 62 -53.05 -49.95 -43.04
CA PRO A 62 -53.26 -50.17 -41.61
C PRO A 62 -54.54 -50.94 -41.25
N ASN A 63 -54.45 -51.86 -40.30
CA ASN A 63 -55.61 -52.49 -39.65
C ASN A 63 -56.02 -51.73 -38.36
N ALA A 64 -57.22 -51.96 -37.84
CA ALA A 64 -57.75 -51.19 -36.70
C ALA A 64 -56.97 -51.35 -35.38
N ASP A 65 -56.19 -52.44 -35.22
CA ASP A 65 -55.29 -52.63 -34.08
C ASP A 65 -54.05 -51.77 -34.21
N TRP A 66 -53.50 -51.65 -35.43
CA TRP A 66 -52.39 -50.77 -35.77
C TRP A 66 -52.75 -49.29 -35.55
N ILE A 67 -53.94 -48.84 -35.96
CA ILE A 67 -54.36 -47.43 -35.77
C ILE A 67 -54.43 -47.09 -34.28
N ARG A 68 -54.88 -48.03 -33.44
CA ARG A 68 -54.89 -47.85 -31.99
C ARG A 68 -53.49 -47.78 -31.41
N ARG A 69 -52.59 -48.68 -31.81
CA ARG A 69 -51.21 -48.71 -31.34
C ARG A 69 -50.37 -47.52 -31.82
N GLU A 70 -50.61 -47.04 -33.04
CA GLU A 70 -49.99 -45.82 -33.56
C GLU A 70 -50.45 -44.61 -32.77
N ALA A 71 -51.76 -44.48 -32.51
CA ALA A 71 -52.29 -43.38 -31.70
C ALA A 71 -51.80 -43.43 -30.24
N GLU A 72 -51.59 -44.63 -29.68
CA GLU A 72 -51.02 -44.82 -28.35
C GLU A 72 -49.53 -44.46 -28.31
N ALA A 73 -48.75 -44.92 -29.27
CA ALA A 73 -47.35 -44.53 -29.42
C ALA A 73 -47.18 -43.02 -29.65
N GLU A 74 -48.06 -42.40 -30.44
CA GLU A 74 -48.02 -40.97 -30.71
C GLU A 74 -48.36 -40.14 -29.46
N ARG A 75 -49.28 -40.61 -28.61
CA ARG A 75 -49.54 -40.00 -27.30
C ARG A 75 -48.33 -40.11 -26.38
N THR A 76 -47.72 -41.29 -26.27
CA THR A 76 -46.52 -41.49 -25.45
C THR A 76 -45.37 -40.60 -25.94
N ILE A 77 -45.20 -40.47 -27.25
CA ILE A 77 -44.23 -39.56 -27.87
C ILE A 77 -44.51 -38.10 -27.51
N GLN A 78 -45.77 -37.67 -27.56
CA GLN A 78 -46.15 -36.29 -27.22
C GLN A 78 -45.95 -36.00 -25.73
N GLU A 79 -46.31 -36.94 -24.86
CA GLU A 79 -46.09 -36.82 -23.40
C GLU A 79 -44.61 -36.76 -23.05
N THR A 80 -43.79 -37.63 -23.65
CA THR A 80 -42.33 -37.63 -23.43
C THR A 80 -41.67 -36.37 -24.00
N ALA A 81 -42.13 -35.86 -25.13
CA ALA A 81 -41.66 -34.59 -25.69
C ALA A 81 -42.01 -33.40 -24.76
N ALA A 82 -43.20 -33.39 -24.16
CA ALA A 82 -43.59 -32.35 -23.20
C ALA A 82 -42.71 -32.39 -21.94
N GLN A 83 -42.45 -33.57 -21.39
CA GLN A 83 -41.54 -33.75 -20.25
C GLN A 83 -40.11 -33.30 -20.57
N LEU A 84 -39.62 -33.57 -21.79
CA LEU A 84 -38.30 -33.11 -22.25
C LEU A 84 -38.20 -31.58 -22.31
N VAL A 85 -39.27 -30.88 -22.70
CA VAL A 85 -39.31 -29.41 -22.71
C VAL A 85 -39.21 -28.85 -21.29
N GLU A 86 -39.94 -29.44 -20.34
CA GLU A 86 -39.86 -29.03 -18.92
C GLU A 86 -38.47 -29.25 -18.33
N VAL A 87 -37.86 -30.41 -18.58
CA VAL A 87 -36.50 -30.71 -18.11
C VAL A 87 -35.48 -29.74 -18.73
N ARG A 88 -35.62 -29.36 -20.01
CA ARG A 88 -34.76 -28.35 -20.65
C ARG A 88 -34.89 -26.97 -20.01
N ALA A 89 -36.10 -26.56 -19.66
CA ALA A 89 -36.33 -25.29 -19.00
C ALA A 89 -35.68 -25.26 -17.60
N ALA A 90 -35.87 -26.33 -16.82
CA ALA A 90 -35.21 -26.47 -15.52
C ALA A 90 -33.67 -26.51 -15.63
N LEU A 91 -33.15 -27.14 -16.68
CA LEU A 91 -31.71 -27.20 -16.94
C LEU A 91 -31.11 -25.82 -17.23
N ALA A 92 -31.79 -25.02 -18.06
CA ALA A 92 -31.36 -23.67 -18.40
C ALA A 92 -31.30 -22.76 -17.16
N ASP A 93 -32.31 -22.85 -16.28
CA ASP A 93 -32.34 -22.09 -15.02
C ASP A 93 -31.19 -22.50 -14.09
N ALA A 94 -30.90 -23.80 -13.98
CA ALA A 94 -29.78 -24.30 -13.19
C ALA A 94 -28.42 -23.83 -13.74
N GLU A 95 -28.24 -23.82 -15.07
CA GLU A 95 -27.03 -23.31 -15.72
C GLU A 95 -26.84 -21.79 -15.49
N GLU A 96 -27.92 -21.02 -15.43
CA GLU A 96 -27.86 -19.59 -15.11
C GLU A 96 -27.47 -19.34 -13.66
N ARG A 97 -28.07 -20.07 -12.71
CA ARG A 97 -27.70 -20.01 -11.29
C ARG A 97 -26.25 -20.42 -11.04
N ALA A 98 -25.76 -21.46 -11.71
CA ALA A 98 -24.37 -21.90 -11.61
C ALA A 98 -23.39 -20.81 -12.10
N ARG A 99 -23.66 -20.20 -13.27
CA ARG A 99 -22.87 -19.08 -13.80
C ARG A 99 -22.82 -17.89 -12.83
N PHE A 100 -23.96 -17.56 -12.21
CA PHE A 100 -24.03 -16.47 -11.23
C PHE A 100 -23.17 -16.76 -9.99
N LEU A 101 -23.20 -17.98 -9.47
CA LEU A 101 -22.39 -18.37 -8.31
C LEU A 101 -20.88 -18.36 -8.62
N GLU A 102 -20.47 -18.83 -9.81
CA GLU A 102 -19.07 -18.75 -10.25
C GLU A 102 -18.58 -17.30 -10.32
N GLN A 103 -19.40 -16.38 -10.83
CA GLN A 103 -19.06 -14.95 -10.86
C GLN A 103 -18.90 -14.36 -9.45
N LEU A 104 -19.78 -14.74 -8.52
CA LEU A 104 -19.73 -14.30 -7.13
C LEU A 104 -18.47 -14.82 -6.40
N LEU A 105 -18.08 -16.06 -6.68
CA LEU A 105 -16.85 -16.68 -6.17
C LEU A 105 -15.60 -15.99 -6.72
N ALA A 106 -15.61 -15.58 -8.00
CA ALA A 106 -14.51 -14.85 -8.61
C ALA A 106 -14.27 -13.48 -7.94
N VAL A 107 -15.34 -12.78 -7.53
CA VAL A 107 -15.26 -11.50 -6.81
C VAL A 107 -14.76 -11.68 -5.37
N THR A 108 -15.04 -12.82 -4.75
CA THR A 108 -14.65 -13.12 -3.37
C THR A 108 -13.33 -13.88 -3.23
N ASN A 109 -12.63 -14.14 -4.35
CA ASN A 109 -11.33 -14.82 -4.33
C ASN A 109 -10.36 -14.11 -3.38
N HIS A 110 -10.20 -14.75 -2.22
CA HIS A 110 -9.49 -14.27 -1.04
C HIS A 110 -8.07 -13.77 -1.34
N ASP A 111 -7.44 -14.29 -2.39
CA ASP A 111 -6.09 -13.92 -2.84
C ASP A 111 -6.00 -12.47 -3.37
N HIS A 112 -7.05 -11.97 -4.02
CA HIS A 112 -7.10 -10.58 -4.47
C HIS A 112 -7.19 -9.61 -3.28
N LEU A 113 -8.02 -9.94 -2.28
CA LEU A 113 -8.14 -9.17 -1.04
C LEU A 113 -6.84 -9.20 -0.22
N ILE A 114 -6.16 -10.35 -0.15
CA ILE A 114 -4.83 -10.45 0.50
C ILE A 114 -3.81 -9.56 -0.23
N THR A 115 -3.84 -9.54 -1.56
CA THR A 115 -2.91 -8.74 -2.36
C THR A 115 -3.13 -7.25 -2.16
N LEU A 116 -4.39 -6.81 -2.18
CA LEU A 116 -4.76 -5.41 -1.91
C LEU A 116 -4.36 -4.97 -0.50
N THR A 117 -4.65 -5.77 0.51
CA THR A 117 -4.28 -5.46 1.91
C THR A 117 -2.78 -5.45 2.13
N LYS A 118 -2.01 -6.37 1.51
CA LYS A 118 -0.54 -6.33 1.52
C LYS A 118 0.00 -5.06 0.86
N ALA A 119 -0.56 -4.66 -0.28
CA ALA A 119 -0.15 -3.44 -0.98
C ALA A 119 -0.45 -2.19 -0.15
N GLU A 120 -1.64 -2.10 0.46
CA GLU A 120 -2.02 -0.99 1.34
C GLU A 120 -1.12 -0.91 2.58
N LYS A 121 -0.85 -2.05 3.22
CA LYS A 121 0.08 -2.13 4.34
C LYS A 121 1.49 -1.68 3.92
N GLY A 122 1.96 -2.09 2.74
CA GLY A 122 3.24 -1.66 2.18
C GLY A 122 3.32 -0.14 1.99
N ARG A 123 2.26 0.47 1.44
CA ARG A 123 2.18 1.94 1.30
C ARG A 123 2.19 2.66 2.65
N ALA A 124 1.46 2.13 3.64
CA ALA A 124 1.44 2.72 4.99
C ALA A 124 2.82 2.66 5.66
N VAL A 125 3.54 1.54 5.55
CA VAL A 125 4.91 1.40 6.07
C VAL A 125 5.87 2.37 5.38
N ALA A 126 5.78 2.50 4.04
CA ALA A 126 6.59 3.44 3.29
C ALA A 126 6.34 4.89 3.74
N ARG A 127 5.09 5.28 3.99
CA ARG A 127 4.74 6.62 4.50
C ARG A 127 5.38 6.91 5.86
N VAL A 128 5.30 5.96 6.80
CA VAL A 128 5.91 6.11 8.13
C VAL A 128 7.44 6.16 8.03
N ALA A 129 8.06 5.40 7.12
CA ALA A 129 9.50 5.46 6.89
C ALA A 129 9.94 6.82 6.33
N GLU A 130 9.19 7.37 5.38
CA GLU A 130 9.40 8.69 4.80
C GLU A 130 9.31 9.80 5.86
N GLU A 131 8.24 9.81 6.68
CA GLU A 131 8.07 10.77 7.77
C GLU A 131 9.20 10.71 8.81
N ARG A 132 9.67 9.50 9.13
CA ARG A 132 10.83 9.30 10.02
C ARG A 132 12.11 9.84 9.39
N ALA A 133 12.35 9.59 8.11
CA ALA A 133 13.52 10.09 7.40
C ALA A 133 13.53 11.63 7.35
N GLN A 134 12.38 12.25 7.08
CA GLN A 134 12.21 13.70 7.10
C GLN A 134 12.50 14.28 8.49
N THR A 135 11.97 13.66 9.55
CA THR A 135 12.22 14.08 10.94
C THR A 135 13.71 13.96 11.29
N GLN A 136 14.36 12.85 10.90
CA GLN A 136 15.80 12.66 11.12
C GLN A 136 16.64 13.69 10.38
N ALA A 137 16.28 14.02 9.13
CA ALA A 137 16.97 15.04 8.33
C ALA A 137 16.90 16.43 9.00
N VAL A 138 15.74 16.82 9.53
CA VAL A 138 15.59 18.08 10.28
C VAL A 138 16.49 18.10 11.52
N LEU A 139 16.47 17.03 12.32
CA LEU A 139 17.31 16.95 13.53
C LEU A 139 18.81 16.98 13.20
N LEU A 140 19.21 16.31 12.12
CA LEU A 140 20.60 16.27 11.69
C LEU A 140 21.07 17.64 11.19
N THR A 141 20.20 18.34 10.45
CA THR A 141 20.44 19.71 10.00
C THR A 141 20.62 20.67 11.17
N GLU A 142 19.75 20.58 12.18
CA GLU A 142 19.87 21.41 13.38
C GLU A 142 21.14 21.11 14.19
N ARG A 143 21.50 19.83 14.32
CA ARG A 143 22.75 19.43 14.97
C ARG A 143 23.98 19.96 14.23
N LEU A 144 24.01 19.85 12.90
CA LEU A 144 25.08 20.40 12.07
C LEU A 144 25.16 21.92 12.20
N ARG A 145 24.01 22.61 12.21
CA ARG A 145 23.94 24.06 12.39
C ARG A 145 24.55 24.49 13.72
N ARG A 146 24.18 23.84 14.83
CA ARG A 146 24.74 24.12 16.16
C ARG A 146 26.23 23.84 16.21
N GLY A 147 26.66 22.66 15.74
CA GLY A 147 28.09 22.31 15.72
C GLY A 147 28.92 23.28 14.88
N ASN A 148 28.40 23.75 13.74
CA ASN A 148 29.06 24.76 12.93
C ASN A 148 29.13 26.12 13.65
N HIS A 149 28.06 26.52 14.34
CA HIS A 149 28.05 27.75 15.14
C HIS A 149 29.09 27.68 16.27
N ASP A 150 29.14 26.57 17.00
CA ASP A 150 30.11 26.35 18.08
C ASP A 150 31.55 26.35 17.53
N ALA A 151 31.79 25.67 16.41
CA ALA A 151 33.11 25.66 15.76
C ALA A 151 33.56 27.06 15.35
N LYS A 152 32.66 27.87 14.77
CA LYS A 152 32.95 29.28 14.44
C LYS A 152 33.28 30.10 15.69
N ARG A 153 32.51 29.94 16.77
CA ARG A 153 32.76 30.61 18.04
C ARG A 153 34.13 30.25 18.61
N PHE A 154 34.50 28.97 18.61
CA PHE A 154 35.82 28.53 19.08
C PHE A 154 36.96 29.06 18.21
N ALA A 155 36.81 29.02 16.89
CA ALA A 155 37.81 29.56 15.96
C ALA A 155 38.03 31.06 16.21
N TYR A 156 36.94 31.82 16.38
CA TYR A 156 36.99 33.24 16.70
C TYR A 156 37.66 33.50 18.05
N GLN A 157 37.24 32.82 19.12
CA GLN A 157 37.85 32.95 20.45
C GLN A 157 39.35 32.68 20.42
N THR A 158 39.78 31.69 19.63
CA THR A 158 41.20 31.35 19.49
C THR A 158 41.98 32.47 18.79
N GLU A 159 41.43 33.03 17.71
CA GLU A 159 42.07 34.12 16.97
C GLU A 159 42.10 35.41 17.79
N TRP A 160 41.02 35.70 18.51
CA TRP A 160 40.94 36.82 19.44
C TRP A 160 41.97 36.68 20.58
N LEU A 161 42.08 35.50 21.20
CA LEU A 161 43.09 35.24 22.23
C LEU A 161 44.51 35.43 21.69
N ARG A 162 44.78 35.03 20.45
CA ARG A 162 46.08 35.28 19.79
C ARG A 162 46.34 36.78 19.57
N ALA A 163 45.34 37.53 19.11
CA ALA A 163 45.45 38.97 18.89
C ALA A 163 45.73 39.72 20.20
N VAL A 164 44.97 39.41 21.26
CA VAL A 164 45.19 40.02 22.58
C VAL A 164 46.52 39.58 23.18
N HIS A 165 46.90 38.30 23.05
CA HIS A 165 48.22 37.84 23.44
C HIS A 165 49.31 38.59 22.66
N ALA A 166 49.17 38.85 21.36
CA ALA A 166 50.13 39.62 20.58
C ALA A 166 50.21 41.10 21.01
N ILE A 167 49.09 41.75 21.35
CA ILE A 167 49.07 43.13 21.88
C ILE A 167 49.76 43.17 23.26
N MET A 168 49.40 42.25 24.15
CA MET A 168 50.00 42.15 25.48
C MET A 168 51.50 41.82 25.39
N HIS A 169 51.88 40.88 24.51
CA HIS A 169 53.27 40.47 24.35
C HIS A 169 54.12 41.44 23.52
N SER A 170 53.55 42.24 22.62
CA SER A 170 54.28 43.35 21.95
C SER A 170 54.56 44.48 22.94
N ALA A 171 53.61 44.75 23.85
CA ALA A 171 53.83 45.64 24.99
C ALA A 171 54.89 45.10 25.97
N LEU A 172 55.06 43.76 26.09
CA LEU A 172 56.08 43.12 26.93
C LEU A 172 57.44 42.89 26.22
N ARG A 173 57.45 42.68 24.88
CA ARG A 173 58.67 42.59 24.05
C ARG A 173 59.35 43.94 23.87
N ALA A 174 58.58 45.03 23.97
CA ALA A 174 59.11 46.35 24.26
C ALA A 174 59.61 46.40 25.72
N ARG A 175 60.72 45.71 26.02
CA ARG A 175 61.51 45.84 27.26
C ARG A 175 62.18 47.22 27.35
N SER A 176 61.42 48.30 27.14
CA SER A 176 61.85 49.63 27.52
C SER A 176 61.55 49.83 29.02
N PRO A 177 62.53 50.28 29.83
CA PRO A 177 62.34 50.61 31.25
C PRO A 177 61.20 51.61 31.53
N ALA A 178 60.71 52.29 30.49
CA ALA A 178 59.58 53.21 30.53
C ALA A 178 58.24 52.49 30.78
N ILE A 179 58.01 51.31 30.16
CA ILE A 179 56.73 50.59 30.31
C ILE A 179 56.60 49.96 31.70
N GLN A 180 57.71 49.49 32.28
CA GLN A 180 57.75 48.97 33.65
C GLN A 180 57.46 50.04 34.71
N ARG A 181 57.64 51.33 34.38
CA ARG A 181 57.35 52.48 35.26
C ARG A 181 55.97 53.09 35.04
N MET A 182 55.18 52.59 34.08
CA MET A 182 53.84 53.11 33.83
C MET A 182 52.90 52.77 34.98
N SER A 183 52.09 53.74 35.39
CA SER A 183 50.98 53.49 36.32
C SER A 183 49.98 52.52 35.66
N ARG A 184 49.25 51.79 36.52
CA ARG A 184 48.15 50.92 36.09
C ARG A 184 47.16 51.65 35.18
N GLU A 185 46.85 52.90 35.53
CA GLU A 185 45.93 53.77 34.80
C GLU A 185 46.40 54.11 33.38
N SER A 186 47.69 54.43 33.19
CA SER A 186 48.25 54.69 31.86
C SER A 186 48.31 53.42 30.98
N ARG A 187 48.46 52.24 31.60
CA ARG A 187 48.43 50.95 30.88
C ARG A 187 47.02 50.60 30.42
N GLU A 188 46.02 50.77 31.30
CA GLU A 188 44.61 50.54 30.97
C GLU A 188 44.14 51.53 29.88
N HIS A 189 44.52 52.81 29.98
CA HIS A 189 44.21 53.80 28.95
C HIS A 189 44.76 53.43 27.57
N ARG A 190 46.01 52.97 27.51
CA ARG A 190 46.62 52.50 26.26
C ARG A 190 45.92 51.26 25.69
N LEU A 191 45.53 50.33 26.55
CA LEU A 191 44.84 49.11 26.14
C LEU A 191 43.44 49.42 25.59
N ARG A 192 42.69 50.34 26.21
CA ARG A 192 41.40 50.83 25.69
C ARG A 192 41.54 51.39 24.28
N ALA A 193 42.55 52.25 24.06
CA ALA A 193 42.81 52.83 22.75
C ALA A 193 43.15 51.74 21.70
N GLN A 194 43.99 50.77 22.05
CA GLN A 194 44.37 49.69 21.14
C GLN A 194 43.21 48.74 20.79
N LEU A 195 42.38 48.38 21.77
CA LEU A 195 41.18 47.55 21.53
C LEU A 195 40.18 48.25 20.62
N LYS A 196 39.99 49.56 20.82
CA LYS A 196 39.11 50.40 20.01
C LYS A 196 39.65 50.59 18.59
N GLU A 197 40.94 50.90 18.44
CA GLU A 197 41.59 51.13 17.15
C GLU A 197 41.68 49.85 16.31
N ALA A 198 41.89 48.70 16.94
CA ALA A 198 41.92 47.40 16.26
C ALA A 198 40.52 46.83 15.94
N GLY A 199 39.43 47.49 16.39
CA GLY A 199 38.06 47.00 16.20
C GLY A 199 37.80 45.65 16.90
N LEU A 200 38.52 45.37 17.99
CA LEU A 200 38.47 44.08 18.70
C LEU A 200 37.45 44.05 19.85
N PHE A 201 36.62 45.08 19.96
CA PHE A 201 35.61 45.22 21.00
C PHE A 201 34.32 45.78 20.42
N ASP A 202 33.24 45.02 20.52
CA ASP A 202 31.88 45.44 20.20
C ASP A 202 31.08 45.67 21.49
N ALA A 203 30.78 46.94 21.76
CA ALA A 203 30.06 47.34 22.97
C ALA A 203 28.61 46.83 23.01
N GLU A 204 27.93 46.74 21.86
CA GLU A 204 26.55 46.27 21.80
C GLU A 204 26.50 44.76 22.03
N ALA A 205 27.40 44.01 21.39
CA ALA A 205 27.53 42.57 21.60
C ALA A 205 27.95 42.23 23.05
N TYR A 206 28.81 43.05 23.66
CA TYR A 206 29.22 42.88 25.05
C TYR A 206 28.08 43.04 26.05
N LEU A 207 27.21 44.02 25.83
CA LEU A 207 26.04 44.24 26.68
C LEU A 207 24.99 43.13 26.50
N GLN A 208 24.82 42.59 25.29
CA GLN A 208 23.93 41.46 25.05
C GLN A 208 24.43 40.17 25.72
N LEU A 209 25.75 39.95 25.75
CA LEU A 209 26.35 38.77 26.37
C LEU A 209 26.39 38.85 27.90
N TYR A 210 26.46 40.07 28.45
CA TYR A 210 26.57 40.33 29.89
C TYR A 210 25.48 41.29 30.37
N PRO A 211 24.25 40.79 30.60
CA PRO A 211 23.13 41.59 31.08
C PRO A 211 23.37 42.24 32.44
N ASP A 212 24.28 41.70 33.25
CA ASP A 212 24.69 42.27 34.53
C ASP A 212 25.47 43.58 34.35
N VAL A 213 26.32 43.67 33.32
CA VAL A 213 27.02 44.91 32.95
C VAL A 213 26.03 45.93 32.38
N GLN A 214 25.06 45.45 31.58
CA GLN A 214 23.98 46.29 31.07
C GLN A 214 23.13 46.89 32.18
N ALA A 215 22.75 46.08 33.17
CA ALA A 215 21.98 46.52 34.33
C ALA A 215 22.76 47.49 35.22
N ALA A 216 24.09 47.34 35.30
CA ALA A 216 24.96 48.24 36.06
C ALA A 216 25.16 49.61 35.38
N GLY A 217 24.85 49.74 34.08
CA GLY A 217 24.93 51.01 33.33
C GLY A 217 26.35 51.56 33.17
N VAL A 218 27.37 50.71 33.34
CA VAL A 218 28.78 51.07 33.21
C VAL A 218 29.23 51.01 31.76
N ASP A 219 30.26 51.79 31.39
CA ASP A 219 30.83 51.71 30.04
C ASP A 219 31.39 50.29 29.79
N PRO A 220 30.95 49.60 28.71
CA PRO A 220 31.34 48.21 28.45
C PRO A 220 32.84 48.03 28.28
N LEU A 221 33.52 48.98 27.63
CA LEU A 221 34.96 48.91 27.36
C LEU A 221 35.76 49.15 28.65
N ASP A 222 35.31 50.08 29.49
CA ASP A 222 35.91 50.34 30.80
C ASP A 222 35.72 49.15 31.74
N HIS A 223 34.53 48.56 31.78
CA HIS A 223 34.28 47.36 32.55
C HIS A 223 35.18 46.21 32.08
N TYR A 224 35.29 46.04 30.76
CA TYR A 224 36.10 44.97 30.17
C TYR A 224 37.58 45.09 30.55
N VAL A 225 38.18 46.26 30.35
CA VAL A 225 39.60 46.49 30.65
C VAL A 225 39.90 46.42 32.15
N SER A 226 38.98 46.89 32.99
CA SER A 226 39.22 47.00 34.44
C SER A 226 38.90 45.71 35.21
N HIS A 227 37.91 44.93 34.76
CA HIS A 227 37.39 43.75 35.46
C HIS A 227 37.20 42.55 34.51
N GLY A 228 36.55 42.77 33.37
CA GLY A 228 36.15 41.70 32.45
C GLY A 228 37.31 40.81 31.96
N MET A 229 38.49 41.38 31.72
CA MET A 229 39.68 40.61 31.34
C MET A 229 40.17 39.67 32.45
N MET A 230 40.13 40.10 33.72
CA MET A 230 40.52 39.26 34.86
C MET A 230 39.46 38.21 35.19
N GLU A 231 38.19 38.54 34.95
CA GLU A 231 37.05 37.63 35.10
C GLU A 231 36.93 36.60 33.96
N GLY A 232 37.81 36.67 32.96
CA GLY A 232 37.78 35.78 31.80
C GLY A 232 36.57 36.01 30.88
N ARG A 233 35.94 37.18 30.95
CA ARG A 233 34.85 37.55 30.04
C ARG A 233 35.40 37.71 28.62
N SER A 234 34.59 37.34 27.64
CA SER A 234 34.89 37.52 26.23
C SER A 234 34.50 38.94 25.83
N PRO A 235 35.37 39.75 25.19
CA PRO A 235 35.04 41.13 24.84
C PRO A 235 34.04 41.31 23.72
N CYS A 236 33.58 40.22 23.11
CA CYS A 236 32.57 40.20 22.05
C CYS A 236 33.02 40.87 20.75
N VAL A 237 33.10 40.04 19.69
CA VAL A 237 32.58 40.27 18.32
C VAL A 237 32.01 38.92 17.87
#